data_AF-A0AAP5IEW8-F1
#
_entry.id   AF-A0AAP5IEW8-F1
#
_cell.length_a   1.000
_cell.length_b   1.000
_cell.length_c   1.000
_cell.angle_alpha   90.00
_cell.angle_beta   90.00
_cell.angle_gamma   90.00
#
_symmetry.space_group_name_H-M   'P 1'
#
loop_
_entity.id
_entity.type
_entity.pdbx_description
1 polymer ?
#
loop_
_entity_poly.entity_id
_entity_poly.type
_entity_poly.pdbx_seq_one_letter_code
_entity_poly.pdbx_strand_id
1 'polypeptide(L)'
;MAVLITLKKIREREGISQNELARRTGYSLQNVQKIEQGRVSSLTLEALDRFCKALGCAPGDLLEYTPDDDPRSEVIVSDQTTSGVDVLPKEHNGNRKQSARRATGEILPFERKSA
;
A
#
# COMPACT_ATOMS: atom_id res chain seq x y z
N MET A 1 -4.80 16.79 26.90
CA MET A 1 -3.49 17.12 26.31
C MET A 1 -3.13 16.00 25.36
N ALA A 2 -2.75 16.27 24.10
CA ALA A 2 -2.47 15.19 23.14
C ALA A 2 -1.04 15.26 22.61
N VAL A 3 -0.29 14.18 22.79
CA VAL A 3 0.94 13.93 22.03
C VAL A 3 0.53 13.19 20.75
N LEU A 4 0.80 13.80 19.60
CA LEU A 4 0.49 13.25 18.28
C LEU A 4 1.74 12.61 17.67
N ILE A 5 1.50 11.61 16.81
CA ILE A 5 2.56 10.93 16.07
C ILE A 5 2.55 11.44 14.63
N THR A 6 3.60 12.13 14.21
CA THR A 6 3.71 12.79 12.90
C THR A 6 4.39 11.92 11.83
N LEU A 7 4.17 10.60 11.90
CA LEU A 7 4.85 9.62 11.05
C LEU A 7 4.68 9.91 9.54
N LYS A 8 3.48 10.32 9.12
CA LYS A 8 3.17 10.64 7.72
C LYS A 8 4.06 11.76 7.17
N LYS A 9 4.22 12.84 7.94
CA LYS A 9 5.03 14.01 7.59
C LYS A 9 6.48 13.61 7.37
N ILE A 10 7.04 12.80 8.27
CA ILE A 10 8.43 12.35 8.18
C ILE A 10 8.60 11.38 7.02
N ARG A 11 7.69 10.41 6.85
CA ARG A 11 7.74 9.47 5.70
C ARG A 11 7.71 10.20 4.36
N GLU A 12 6.84 11.19 4.21
CA GLU A 12 6.73 11.99 2.98
C GLU A 12 7.97 12.83 2.73
N ARG A 13 8.57 13.39 3.79
CA ARG A 13 9.87 14.08 3.71
C ARG A 13 10.98 13.17 3.18
N GLU A 14 11.02 11.91 3.63
CA GLU A 14 12.00 10.91 3.16
C GLU A 14 11.66 10.32 1.78
N GLY A 15 10.49 10.65 1.21
CA GLY A 15 10.12 10.24 -0.15
C GLY A 15 9.82 8.75 -0.34
N ILE A 16 9.54 8.00 0.73
CA ILE A 16 9.22 6.56 0.63
C ILE A 16 7.73 6.27 0.78
N SER A 17 7.27 5.20 0.12
CA SER A 17 5.87 4.74 0.22
C SER A 17 5.56 4.08 1.58
N GLN A 18 4.29 4.05 1.99
CA GLN A 18 3.85 3.31 3.18
C GLN A 18 4.23 1.82 3.13
N ASN A 19 4.13 1.21 1.95
CA ASN A 19 4.54 -0.19 1.72
C ASN A 19 6.03 -0.40 1.94
N GLU A 20 6.86 0.56 1.52
CA GLU A 20 8.30 0.49 1.74
C GLU A 20 8.66 0.69 3.21
N LEU A 21 8.00 1.64 3.89
CA LEU A 21 8.20 1.83 5.33
C LEU A 21 7.80 0.58 6.13
N ALA A 22 6.68 -0.07 5.78
CA ALA A 22 6.24 -1.32 6.38
C ALA A 22 7.32 -2.41 6.23
N ARG A 23 7.89 -2.57 5.03
CA ARG A 23 8.98 -3.52 4.78
C ARG A 23 10.23 -3.23 5.61
N ARG A 24 10.67 -1.97 5.66
CA ARG A 24 11.87 -1.57 6.41
C ARG A 24 11.74 -1.73 7.92
N THR A 25 10.53 -1.50 8.44
CA THR A 25 10.28 -1.49 9.89
C THR A 25 9.81 -2.85 10.43
N GLY A 26 9.42 -3.78 9.54
CA GLY A 26 8.84 -5.07 9.93
C GLY A 26 7.39 -4.99 10.43
N TYR A 27 6.72 -3.84 10.28
CA TYR A 27 5.30 -3.69 10.57
C TYR A 27 4.44 -4.02 9.35
N SER A 28 3.18 -4.39 9.58
CA SER A 28 2.20 -4.49 8.49
C SER A 28 1.87 -3.11 7.93
N LEU A 29 1.50 -3.05 6.65
CA LEU A 29 1.00 -1.82 6.01
C LEU A 29 -0.15 -1.19 6.81
N GLN A 30 -1.06 -2.04 7.31
CA GLN A 30 -2.21 -1.61 8.11
C GLN A 30 -1.77 -0.95 9.43
N ASN A 31 -0.73 -1.44 10.09
CA ASN A 31 -0.19 -0.82 11.30
C ASN A 31 0.43 0.55 10.99
N VAL A 32 1.21 0.65 9.91
CA VAL A 32 1.76 1.94 9.46
C VAL A 32 0.63 2.95 9.21
N GLN A 33 -0.42 2.54 8.50
CA GLN A 33 -1.58 3.39 8.22
C GLN A 33 -2.33 3.82 9.49
N LYS A 34 -2.54 2.92 10.44
CA LYS A 34 -3.16 3.26 11.74
C LYS A 34 -2.35 4.28 12.52
N ILE A 35 -1.02 4.17 12.51
CA ILE A 35 -0.12 5.12 13.18
C ILE A 35 -0.19 6.49 12.48
N GLU A 36 -0.13 6.52 11.15
CA GLU A 36 -0.24 7.77 10.38
C GLU A 36 -1.60 8.47 10.55
N GLN A 37 -2.65 7.69 10.76
CA GLN A 37 -3.98 8.19 11.05
C GLN A 37 -4.15 8.52 12.54
N GLY A 38 -3.15 8.34 13.41
CA GLY A 38 -3.30 8.57 14.86
C GLY A 38 -4.32 7.66 15.55
N ARG A 39 -4.69 6.53 14.93
CA ARG A 39 -5.65 5.55 15.47
C ARG A 39 -4.99 4.54 16.41
N VAL A 40 -3.86 4.89 17.01
CA VAL A 40 -3.11 4.06 17.96
C VAL A 40 -3.13 4.68 19.34
N SER A 41 -3.38 3.86 20.36
CA SER A 41 -3.42 4.32 21.75
C SER A 41 -2.04 4.53 22.36
N SER A 42 -1.02 3.87 21.81
CA SER A 42 0.35 3.95 22.32
C SER A 42 1.37 3.55 21.25
N LEU A 43 2.60 4.02 21.44
CA LEU A 43 3.77 3.62 20.66
C LEU A 43 4.86 3.19 21.63
N THR A 44 5.43 2.00 21.43
CA THR A 44 6.54 1.52 22.27
C THR A 44 7.86 2.17 21.84
N LEU A 45 8.84 2.21 22.74
CA LEU A 45 10.18 2.70 22.41
C LEU A 45 10.84 1.86 21.31
N GLU A 46 10.58 0.55 21.27
CA GLU A 46 11.03 -0.33 20.19
C GLU A 46 10.43 0.05 18.84
N ALA A 47 9.14 0.40 18.82
CA ALA A 47 8.50 0.89 17.60
C ALA A 47 9.17 2.19 17.14
N LEU A 48 9.37 3.14 18.07
CA LEU A 48 10.05 4.40 17.81
C LEU A 48 11.46 4.18 17.23
N ASP A 49 12.26 3.31 17.84
CA ASP A 49 13.60 2.94 17.35
C ASP A 49 13.57 2.38 15.92
N ARG A 50 12.64 1.48 15.61
CA ARG A 50 12.48 0.91 14.26
C ARG A 50 12.11 1.98 13.23
N PHE A 51 11.16 2.85 13.56
CA PHE A 51 10.76 3.93 12.66
C PHE A 51 11.90 4.94 12.45
N CYS A 52 12.59 5.35 13.53
CA CYS A 52 13.75 6.23 13.45
C CYS A 52 14.86 5.66 12.57
N LYS A 53 15.21 4.37 12.74
CA LYS A 53 16.21 3.68 11.91
C LYS A 53 15.79 3.61 10.43
N ALA A 54 14.52 3.32 10.16
CA ALA A 54 14.03 3.18 8.79
C ALA A 54 13.95 4.53 8.03
N LEU A 55 13.71 5.62 8.77
CA LEU A 55 13.52 6.97 8.25
C LEU A 55 14.74 7.89 8.44
N GLY A 56 15.78 7.44 9.15
CA GLY A 56 16.95 8.28 9.45
C GLY A 56 16.63 9.53 10.25
N CYS A 57 15.66 9.47 11.17
CA CYS A 57 15.16 10.62 11.93
C CYS A 57 15.35 10.44 13.45
N ALA A 58 15.20 11.54 14.19
CA ALA A 58 15.22 11.53 15.64
C ALA A 58 13.81 11.25 16.21
N PRO A 59 13.71 10.71 17.44
CA PRO A 59 12.43 10.55 18.15
C PRO A 59 11.57 11.81 18.19
N GLY A 60 12.19 12.97 18.38
CA GLY A 60 11.51 14.26 18.43
C GLY A 60 10.91 14.69 17.09
N ASP A 61 11.36 14.13 15.97
CA ASP A 61 10.78 14.41 14.65
C ASP A 61 9.40 13.73 14.49
N LEU A 62 9.19 12.61 15.19
CA LEU A 62 7.97 11.78 15.11
C LEU A 62 6.90 12.16 16.13
N LEU A 63 7.23 13.01 17.12
CA LEU A 63 6.36 13.35 18.24
C LEU A 63 6.08 14.86 18.24
N GLU A 64 4.81 15.24 18.17
CA GLU A 64 4.37 16.64 18.26
C GLU A 64 3.44 16.78 19.46
N TYR A 65 3.73 17.72 20.35
CA TYR A 65 2.81 18.09 21.42
C TYR A 65 1.79 19.10 20.87
N THR A 66 0.51 18.81 21.09
CA THR A 66 -0.59 19.70 20.71
C THR A 66 -1.44 20.01 21.94
N PRO A 67 -1.66 21.31 22.27
CA PRO A 67 -2.52 21.70 23.38
C PRO A 67 -4.00 21.43 23.06
N ASP A 68 -4.84 21.31 24.09
CA ASP A 68 -6.23 20.83 23.96
C ASP A 68 -7.17 21.79 23.21
N ASP A 69 -6.79 23.06 23.12
CA ASP A 69 -7.48 24.12 22.41
C ASP A 69 -7.11 24.19 20.91
N ASP A 70 -6.24 23.31 20.42
CA ASP A 70 -5.89 23.26 19.00
C ASP A 70 -6.97 22.52 18.19
N PRO A 71 -7.63 23.16 17.21
CA PRO A 71 -8.68 22.55 16.39
C PRO A 71 -8.17 21.38 15.51
N ARG A 72 -6.86 21.19 15.35
CA ARG A 72 -6.27 20.04 14.65
C ARG A 72 -6.41 18.73 15.42
N SER A 73 -6.70 18.79 16.73
CA SER A 73 -6.83 17.62 17.61
C SER A 73 -8.08 16.76 17.33
N GLU A 74 -9.13 17.30 16.71
CA GLU A 74 -10.39 16.59 16.40
C GLU A 74 -10.40 15.88 15.03
N VAL A 75 -9.44 16.16 14.14
CA VAL A 75 -9.50 15.79 12.71
C VAL A 75 -9.35 14.27 12.46
N ILE A 76 -8.99 13.48 13.47
CA ILE A 76 -8.59 12.08 13.29
C ILE A 76 -9.76 11.06 13.21
N VAL A 77 -10.98 11.43 13.61
CA VAL A 77 -12.09 10.45 13.74
C VAL A 77 -13.14 10.46 12.62
N SER A 78 -13.05 11.32 11.61
CA SER A 78 -14.16 11.53 10.66
C SER A 78 -13.97 11.05 9.22
N ASP A 79 -13.20 9.99 8.97
CA ASP A 79 -13.28 9.31 7.67
C ASP A 79 -13.54 7.81 7.81
N GLN A 80 -14.84 7.51 7.87
CA GLN A 80 -15.41 6.24 7.50
C GLN A 80 -15.60 6.21 5.98
N THR A 81 -14.58 5.81 5.21
CA THR A 81 -14.80 5.17 3.91
C THR A 81 -13.71 4.13 3.62
N THR A 82 -14.06 2.86 3.82
CA THR A 82 -13.41 1.76 3.10
C THR A 82 -13.79 1.91 1.62
N SER A 83 -12.90 2.48 0.80
CA SER A 83 -13.02 2.44 -0.65
C SER A 83 -11.70 2.01 -1.27
N GLY A 84 -11.73 0.82 -1.89
CA GLY A 84 -10.88 0.40 -3.01
C GLY A 84 -9.36 0.52 -2.85
N VAL A 85 -8.70 -0.54 -2.35
CA VAL A 85 -7.39 -0.88 -2.90
C VAL A 85 -7.66 -1.80 -4.09
N ASP A 86 -7.74 -1.22 -5.28
CA ASP A 86 -7.62 -1.97 -6.53
C ASP A 86 -6.24 -2.63 -6.55
N VAL A 87 -6.19 -3.90 -6.17
CA VAL A 87 -5.02 -4.74 -6.39
C VAL A 87 -5.02 -5.13 -7.86
N LEU A 88 -4.25 -4.38 -8.65
CA LEU A 88 -3.92 -4.76 -10.02
C LEU A 88 -3.32 -6.19 -10.01
N PRO A 89 -3.88 -7.16 -10.74
CA PRO A 89 -3.28 -8.49 -10.84
C PRO A 89 -1.93 -8.39 -11.57
N LYS A 90 -0.87 -8.93 -10.97
CA LYS A 90 0.42 -9.10 -11.66
C LYS A 90 0.30 -10.20 -12.70
N GLU A 91 0.38 -9.84 -13.97
CA GLU A 91 0.53 -10.75 -15.09
C GLU A 91 1.82 -11.58 -14.93
N HIS A 92 1.67 -12.88 -14.67
CA HIS A 92 2.76 -13.84 -14.81
C HIS A 92 2.81 -14.32 -16.26
N ASN A 93 3.80 -13.82 -17.01
CA ASN A 93 4.19 -14.39 -18.29
C ASN A 93 4.77 -15.80 -18.06
N GLY A 94 4.11 -16.82 -18.60
CA GLY A 94 4.46 -18.22 -18.43
C GLY A 94 4.12 -19.04 -19.67
N ASN A 95 4.99 -18.95 -20.67
CA ASN A 95 5.04 -19.74 -21.89
C ASN A 95 4.82 -21.25 -21.65
N ARG A 96 3.74 -21.83 -22.17
CA ARG A 96 3.64 -23.28 -22.43
C ARG A 96 3.04 -23.53 -23.82
N LYS A 97 3.94 -23.85 -24.74
CA LYS A 97 3.68 -24.63 -25.94
C LYS A 97 2.85 -25.87 -25.57
N GLN A 98 1.75 -26.16 -26.29
CA GLN A 98 1.43 -27.51 -26.77
C GLN A 98 0.07 -27.63 -27.49
N SER A 99 0.13 -28.29 -28.65
CA SER A 99 -0.82 -29.31 -29.13
C SER A 99 -2.05 -28.89 -29.94
N ALA A 100 -1.86 -28.94 -31.26
CA ALA A 100 -2.72 -29.53 -32.28
C ALA A 100 -4.12 -30.01 -31.83
N ARG A 101 -5.16 -29.41 -32.43
CA ARG A 101 -6.50 -30.01 -32.52
C ARG A 101 -6.88 -30.13 -33.99
N ARG A 102 -7.20 -31.36 -34.39
CA ARG A 102 -7.69 -31.76 -35.71
C ARG A 102 -9.02 -31.06 -35.97
N ALA A 103 -9.10 -30.30 -37.06
CA ALA A 103 -10.35 -29.75 -37.57
C ALA A 103 -11.07 -30.85 -38.37
N THR A 104 -12.10 -31.41 -37.75
CA THR A 104 -13.11 -32.24 -38.40
C THR A 104 -14.00 -31.35 -39.26
N GLY A 105 -14.01 -31.63 -40.57
CA GLY A 105 -15.20 -31.60 -41.42
C GLY A 105 -15.84 -30.25 -41.72
N GLU A 106 -15.39 -29.59 -42.80
CA GLU A 106 -16.28 -28.91 -43.75
C GLU A 106 -15.65 -29.03 -45.16
N ILE A 107 -16.26 -29.87 -46.00
CA ILE A 107 -15.96 -29.93 -47.44
C ILE A 107 -16.90 -28.93 -48.11
N LEU A 108 -16.36 -27.80 -48.56
CA LEU A 108 -17.05 -26.89 -49.47
C LEU A 108 -16.88 -27.36 -50.92
N PRO A 109 -17.88 -27.12 -51.80
CA PRO A 109 -17.99 -27.78 -53.10
C PRO A 109 -16.98 -27.28 -54.14
N PHE A 110 -16.59 -28.24 -54.99
CA PHE A 110 -15.66 -28.17 -56.11
C PHE A 110 -16.24 -27.35 -57.26
N GLU A 111 -15.82 -26.09 -57.40
CA GLU A 111 -16.07 -25.29 -58.60
C GLU A 111 -15.22 -25.83 -59.77
N ARG A 112 -15.89 -26.42 -60.77
CA ARG A 112 -15.30 -26.77 -62.06
C ARG A 112 -15.12 -25.49 -62.88
N LYS A 113 -13.90 -25.22 -63.36
CA LYS A 113 -13.66 -24.58 -64.66
C LYS A 113 -12.21 -24.79 -65.10
N SER A 114 -12.02 -25.63 -66.11
CA SER A 114 -10.89 -25.51 -67.02
C SER A 114 -11.29 -26.09 -68.38
N ALA A 115 -11.42 -25.19 -69.36
CA ALA A 115 -11.15 -25.40 -70.76
C ALA A 115 -10.35 -24.17 -71.20
#